data_AF-A0A504IY98-F1
#
_entry.id   AF-A0A504IY98-F1
#
_cell.length_a   1.000
_cell.length_b   1.000
_cell.length_c   1.000
_cell.angle_alpha   90.00
_cell.angle_beta   90.00
_cell.angle_gamma   90.00
#
_symmetry.space_group_name_H-M   'P 1'
#
loop_
_entity.id
_entity.type
_entity.pdbx_description
1 polymer ?
#
loop_
_entity_poly.entity_id
_entity_poly.type
_entity_poly.pdbx_seq_one_letter_code
_entity_poly.pdbx_strand_id
1 'polypeptide(L)'
;MNILEKERIVKKNILELFKESFNVSRTDDEILNIKPEKEFNTNNCKGYYESILDIFLIEDKHKESITGEVKDTVKKVVELWPTSNSNAVWNWQMQ
;
A
#
# COMPACT_ATOMS: atom_id res chain seq x y z
N MET A 1 -12.94 -10.76 3.09
CA MET A 1 -11.82 -11.19 2.22
C MET A 1 -10.78 -11.91 3.08
N ASN A 2 -10.15 -12.98 2.59
CA ASN A 2 -9.11 -13.67 3.36
C ASN A 2 -7.76 -12.93 3.26
N ILE A 3 -6.82 -13.28 4.15
CA ILE A 3 -5.53 -12.60 4.27
C ILE A 3 -4.64 -12.75 3.02
N LEU A 4 -4.65 -13.93 2.39
CA LEU A 4 -3.82 -14.20 1.20
C LEU A 4 -4.28 -13.40 -0.01
N GLU A 5 -5.59 -13.26 -0.20
CA GLU A 5 -6.16 -12.46 -1.28
C GLU A 5 -5.90 -10.97 -1.06
N LYS A 6 -5.98 -10.53 0.20
CA LYS A 6 -5.61 -9.17 0.60
C LYS A 6 -4.15 -8.88 0.26
N GLU A 7 -3.24 -9.77 0.64
CA GLU A 7 -1.81 -9.65 0.33
C GLU A 7 -1.53 -9.64 -1.17
N ARG A 8 -2.20 -10.51 -1.93
CA ARG A 8 -2.07 -10.54 -3.39
C ARG A 8 -2.47 -9.21 -4.04
N ILE A 9 -3.60 -8.64 -3.62
CA ILE A 9 -4.11 -7.36 -4.15
C ILE A 9 -3.18 -6.21 -3.74
N VAL A 10 -2.81 -6.13 -2.45
CA VAL A 10 -1.94 -5.07 -1.95
C VAL A 10 -0.58 -5.11 -2.64
N LYS A 11 0.05 -6.28 -2.71
CA LYS A 11 1.34 -6.48 -3.39
C LYS A 11 1.27 -6.01 -4.84
N LYS A 12 0.25 -6.41 -5.59
CA LYS A 12 0.10 -6.02 -7.00
C LYS A 12 0.03 -4.51 -7.17
N ASN A 13 -0.88 -3.84 -6.44
CA ASN A 13 -1.08 -2.39 -6.57
C ASN A 13 0.16 -1.60 -6.13
N ILE A 14 0.83 -2.01 -5.06
CA ILE A 14 2.05 -1.34 -4.58
C ILE A 14 3.18 -1.46 -5.60
N LEU A 15 3.35 -2.64 -6.23
CA LEU A 15 4.37 -2.84 -7.26
C LEU A 15 4.08 -2.04 -8.54
N GLU A 16 2.82 -1.97 -8.97
CA GLU A 16 2.40 -1.14 -10.11
C GLU A 16 2.66 0.35 -9.82
N LEU A 17 2.19 0.83 -8.66
CA LEU A 17 2.40 2.21 -8.22
C LEU A 17 3.89 2.55 -8.10
N PHE A 18 4.71 1.63 -7.59
CA PHE A 18 6.16 1.82 -7.48
C PHE A 18 6.79 2.04 -8.87
N LYS A 19 6.45 1.19 -9.84
CA LYS A 19 6.96 1.32 -11.22
C LYS A 19 6.51 2.63 -11.86
N GLU A 20 5.27 3.05 -11.64
CA GLU A 20 4.74 4.33 -12.13
C GLU A 20 5.44 5.53 -11.48
N SER A 21 5.66 5.47 -10.16
CA SER A 21 6.23 6.58 -9.38
C SER A 21 7.71 6.82 -9.67
N PHE A 22 8.46 5.75 -9.94
CA PHE A 22 9.92 5.81 -10.07
C PHE A 22 10.44 5.49 -11.47
N ASN A 23 9.56 5.10 -12.41
CA ASN A 23 9.88 4.75 -13.79
C ASN A 23 11.07 3.77 -13.90
N VAL A 24 11.04 2.70 -13.10
CA VAL A 24 12.13 1.72 -13.03
C VAL A 24 11.84 0.46 -13.86
N SER A 25 12.89 -0.08 -14.48
CA SER A 25 12.86 -1.39 -15.13
C SER A 25 13.45 -2.47 -14.20
N ARG A 26 12.84 -2.67 -13.03
CA ARG A 26 13.21 -3.72 -12.07
C ARG A 26 12.12 -4.77 -11.98
N THR A 27 12.53 -6.00 -11.70
CA THR A 27 11.61 -7.11 -11.41
C THR A 27 10.87 -6.88 -10.10
N ASP A 28 9.74 -7.54 -9.93
CA ASP A 28 8.93 -7.43 -8.71
C ASP A 28 9.73 -7.83 -7.46
N ASP A 29 10.54 -8.89 -7.55
CA ASP A 29 11.36 -9.36 -6.43
C ASP A 29 12.48 -8.39 -6.07
N GLU A 30 13.08 -7.72 -7.05
CA GLU A 30 14.03 -6.63 -6.79
C GLU A 30 13.34 -5.48 -6.08
N ILE A 31 12.17 -5.05 -6.59
CA ILE A 31 11.40 -3.93 -6.02
C ILE A 31 11.03 -4.19 -4.56
N LEU A 32 10.61 -5.42 -4.22
CA LEU A 32 10.23 -5.78 -2.85
C LEU A 32 11.32 -5.53 -1.80
N ASN A 33 12.59 -5.58 -2.19
CA ASN A 33 13.73 -5.40 -1.30
C ASN A 33 14.32 -3.98 -1.35
N ILE A 34 13.73 -3.09 -2.14
CA ILE A 34 14.12 -1.68 -2.19
C ILE A 34 13.60 -0.97 -0.96
N LYS A 35 14.44 -0.10 -0.39
CA LYS A 35 14.03 0.94 0.54
C LYS A 35 13.94 2.28 -0.22
N PRO A 36 12.73 2.76 -0.59
CA PRO A 36 12.58 3.89 -1.51
C PRO A 36 13.31 5.15 -1.02
N GLU A 37 13.30 5.43 0.28
CA GLU A 37 13.92 6.63 0.85
C GLU A 37 15.45 6.62 0.79
N LYS A 38 16.07 5.46 0.51
CA LYS A 38 17.52 5.34 0.32
C LYS A 38 17.94 5.46 -1.15
N GLU A 39 17.05 5.14 -2.08
CA GLU A 39 17.40 5.00 -3.50
C GLU A 39 16.84 6.13 -4.37
N PHE A 40 15.76 6.78 -3.96
CA PHE A 40 15.07 7.79 -4.75
C PHE A 40 14.99 9.13 -4.03
N ASN A 41 14.65 10.18 -4.78
CA ASN A 41 14.52 11.52 -4.22
C ASN A 41 13.36 11.57 -3.19
N THR A 42 13.46 12.48 -2.22
CA THR A 42 12.47 12.59 -1.13
C THR A 42 11.07 12.95 -1.62
N ASN A 43 10.93 13.73 -2.69
CA ASN A 43 9.63 14.17 -3.20
C ASN A 43 8.84 13.03 -3.85
N ASN A 44 9.50 12.20 -4.66
CA ASN A 44 8.93 11.02 -5.29
C ASN A 44 8.59 9.97 -4.22
N CYS A 45 9.43 9.80 -3.20
CA CYS A 45 9.11 8.92 -2.07
C CYS A 45 7.87 9.41 -1.30
N LYS A 46 7.76 10.72 -1.05
CA LYS A 46 6.60 11.30 -0.37
C LYS A 46 5.30 11.03 -1.15
N GLY A 47 5.30 11.31 -2.45
CA GLY A 47 4.14 11.08 -3.31
C GLY A 47 3.77 9.60 -3.43
N TYR A 48 4.77 8.71 -3.47
CA TYR A 48 4.56 7.26 -3.47
C TYR A 48 3.80 6.80 -2.21
N TYR A 49 4.27 7.18 -1.02
CA TYR A 49 3.59 6.77 0.23
C TYR A 49 2.20 7.42 0.40
N GLU A 50 2.03 8.68 -0.01
CA GLU A 50 0.72 9.35 0.00
C GLU A 50 -0.29 8.63 -0.91
N SER A 51 0.15 8.26 -2.11
CA SER A 51 -0.68 7.50 -3.05
C SER A 51 -1.10 6.13 -2.49
N ILE A 52 -0.22 5.44 -1.75
CA ILE A 52 -0.57 4.18 -1.08
C ILE A 52 -1.67 4.40 -0.04
N LEU A 53 -1.55 5.43 0.80
CA LEU A 53 -2.54 5.74 1.83
C LEU A 53 -3.91 6.02 1.19
N ASP A 54 -3.93 6.83 0.12
CA ASP A 54 -5.15 7.18 -0.60
C ASP A 54 -5.83 5.95 -1.24
N ILE A 55 -5.06 5.12 -1.97
CA ILE A 55 -5.59 3.92 -2.65
C ILE A 55 -6.22 2.94 -1.67
N PHE A 56 -5.61 2.77 -0.49
CA PHE A 56 -6.06 1.82 0.52
C PHE A 56 -6.93 2.44 1.62
N LEU A 57 -7.29 3.72 1.51
CA LEU A 57 -8.09 4.45 2.50
C LEU A 57 -7.51 4.34 3.92
N ILE A 58 -6.19 4.47 4.03
CA ILE A 58 -5.46 4.42 5.30
C ILE A 58 -5.19 5.85 5.78
N GLU A 59 -5.44 6.13 7.06
CA GLU A 59 -5.20 7.46 7.63
C GLU A 59 -3.72 7.86 7.62
N ASP A 60 -3.44 9.15 7.39
CA ASP A 60 -2.10 9.75 7.38
C ASP A 60 -1.25 9.48 8.63
N LYS A 61 -1.88 9.27 9.79
CA LYS A 61 -1.17 8.91 11.03
C LYS A 61 -0.36 7.62 10.91
N HIS A 62 -0.69 6.76 9.94
CA HIS A 62 0.00 5.51 9.69
C HIS A 62 1.15 5.64 8.68
N LYS A 63 1.39 6.83 8.11
CA LYS A 63 2.42 7.06 7.09
C LYS A 63 3.78 6.54 7.52
N GLU A 64 4.25 6.92 8.71
CA GLU A 64 5.55 6.47 9.23
C GLU A 64 5.60 4.93 9.37
N SER A 65 4.48 4.28 9.69
CA SER A 65 4.44 2.83 9.87
C SER A 65 4.53 2.04 8.56
N ILE A 66 4.23 2.66 7.41
CA ILE A 66 4.31 2.01 6.08
C ILE A 66 5.62 2.34 5.34
N THR A 67 6.48 3.20 5.91
CA THR A 67 7.80 3.51 5.35
C THR A 67 8.80 2.38 5.56
N GLY A 68 9.82 2.28 4.69
CA GLY A 68 10.79 1.18 4.72
C GLY A 68 10.81 0.37 3.42
N GLU A 69 11.22 -0.90 3.53
CA GLU A 69 11.28 -1.77 2.35
C GLU A 69 9.89 -2.02 1.78
N VAL A 70 9.77 -2.09 0.45
CA VAL A 70 8.46 -2.24 -0.22
C VAL A 70 7.70 -3.48 0.29
N LYS A 71 8.40 -4.59 0.58
CA LYS A 71 7.77 -5.79 1.17
C LYS A 71 7.16 -5.55 2.56
N ASP A 72 7.75 -4.66 3.34
CA ASP A 72 7.24 -4.33 4.68
C ASP A 72 6.10 -3.32 4.58
N THR A 73 6.16 -2.39 3.61
CA THR A 73 5.01 -1.56 3.22
C THR A 73 3.81 -2.44 2.85
N VAL A 74 4.00 -3.47 2.01
CA VAL A 74 2.93 -4.44 1.65
C VAL A 74 2.32 -5.06 2.90
N LYS A 75 3.14 -5.63 3.80
CA LYS A 75 2.62 -6.25 5.03
C LYS A 75 1.84 -5.25 5.88
N LYS A 76 2.37 -4.04 6.07
CA LYS A 76 1.70 -3.04 6.90
C LYS A 76 0.39 -2.57 6.29
N VAL A 77 0.34 -2.36 4.99
CA VAL A 77 -0.89 -2.00 4.27
C VAL A 77 -1.91 -3.15 4.33
N VAL A 78 -1.48 -4.41 4.25
CA VAL A 78 -2.34 -5.57 4.49
C VAL A 78 -2.91 -5.59 5.92
N GLU A 79 -2.17 -5.15 6.92
CA GLU A 79 -2.71 -5.04 8.29
C GLU A 79 -3.73 -3.90 8.41
N LEU A 80 -3.40 -2.75 7.83
CA LEU A 80 -4.15 -1.50 8.02
C LEU A 80 -5.35 -1.36 7.10
N TRP A 81 -5.35 -1.97 5.91
CA TRP A 81 -6.41 -1.79 4.92
C TRP A 81 -7.75 -2.27 5.49
N PRO A 82 -8.74 -1.39 5.68
CA PRO A 82 -10.01 -1.76 6.29
C PRO A 82 -10.84 -2.65 5.35
N THR A 83 -10.57 -3.95 5.39
CA THR A 83 -11.39 -4.94 4.70
C THR A 83 -12.52 -5.31 5.64
N SER A 84 -13.69 -4.72 5.42
CA SER A 84 -14.93 -4.93 6.18
C SER A 84 -15.08 -6.37 6.68
N ASN A 85 -14.94 -6.55 8.00
CA ASN A 85 -15.36 -7.73 8.74
C ASN A 85 -15.76 -7.36 10.20
N SER A 86 -16.41 -6.21 10.38
CA SER A 86 -17.02 -5.83 11.67
C SER A 86 -18.37 -5.14 11.43
N ASN A 87 -19.46 -5.90 11.52
CA ASN A 87 -20.84 -5.44 11.81
C ASN A 87 -21.43 -4.24 11.05
N ALA A 88 -20.86 -3.79 9.93
CA ALA A 88 -21.54 -2.88 9.03
C ALA A 88 -22.54 -3.66 8.19
N VAL A 89 -23.65 -4.06 8.83
CA VAL A 89 -24.91 -4.31 8.13
C VAL A 89 -25.24 -3.00 7.42
N TRP A 90 -24.93 -2.93 6.13
CA TRP A 90 -25.48 -1.90 5.27
C TRP A 90 -26.97 -2.21 5.12
N ASN A 91 -27.77 -1.73 6.07
CA ASN A 91 -29.22 -1.65 5.93
C ASN A 91 -29.53 -0.67 4.79
N TRP A 92 -29.55 -1.18 3.55
CA TRP A 92 -30.13 -0.50 2.39
C TRP A 92 -31.67 -0.47 2.46
N GLN A 93 -32.22 -0.25 3.64
CA GLN A 93 -33.61 0.06 3.84
C GLN A 93 -33.68 1.23 4.81
N MET A 94 -33.86 2.41 4.24
CA MET A 94 -34.85 3.42 4.63
C MET A 94 -34.40 4.76 4.05
N GLN A 95 -34.89 5.08 2.84
CA GLN A 95 -35.78 6.21 2.59
C GLN A 95 -36.20 6.22 1.12
#